data_AF-A0A353NKB6-F1
#
_entry.id   AF-A0A353NKB6-F1
#
_cell.length_a   1.000
_cell.length_b   1.000
_cell.length_c   1.000
_cell.angle_alpha   90.00
_cell.angle_beta   90.00
_cell.angle_gamma   90.00
#
_symmetry.space_group_name_H-M   'P 1'
#
loop_
_entity.id
_entity.type
_entity.pdbx_description
1 polymer ?
#
loop_
_entity_poly.entity_id
_entity_poly.type
_entity_poly.pdbx_seq_one_letter_code
_entity_poly.pdbx_strand_id
1 'polypeptide(L)'
;METGTTHEYLVRLRNLILLERECAKALDMKGMIEAIRAKEEIVGVLAHIKVIDKEDRSLAAEIRAENRRNAFLFKSTLDWIRETMEFFGHKTVTSTYSAYGNTVASQVSGRLLSGRI
;
A
#
# COMPACT_ATOMS: atom_id res chain seq x y z
N MET A 1 6.36 -32.95 4.42
CA MET A 1 5.98 -31.74 3.67
C MET A 1 6.69 -31.84 2.33
N GLU A 2 5.93 -32.13 1.28
CA GLU A 2 6.48 -32.32 -0.07
C GLU A 2 7.25 -31.05 -0.47
N THR A 3 8.54 -31.21 -0.72
CA THR A 3 9.41 -30.13 -1.17
C THR A 3 9.01 -29.79 -2.61
N GLY A 4 8.01 -28.90 -2.75
CA GLY A 4 7.66 -28.33 -4.03
C GLY A 4 8.91 -27.82 -4.74
N THR A 5 8.99 -28.04 -6.05
CA THR A 5 10.17 -27.63 -6.82
C THR A 5 10.29 -26.11 -6.81
N THR A 6 11.51 -25.57 -6.95
CA THR A 6 11.74 -24.11 -7.03
C THR A 6 10.82 -23.42 -8.04
N HIS A 7 10.53 -24.12 -9.14
CA HIS A 7 9.59 -23.71 -10.17
C HIS A 7 8.16 -23.48 -9.63
N GLU A 8 7.62 -24.41 -8.84
CA GLU A 8 6.26 -24.29 -8.26
C GLU A 8 6.13 -23.08 -7.34
N TYR A 9 7.17 -22.80 -6.54
CA TYR A 9 7.21 -21.61 -5.70
C TYR A 9 7.23 -20.32 -6.52
N LEU A 10 7.96 -20.29 -7.65
CA LEU A 10 7.98 -19.14 -8.55
C LEU A 10 6.63 -18.93 -9.26
N VAL A 11 6.00 -20.02 -9.73
CA VAL A 11 4.66 -19.94 -10.33
C VAL A 11 3.64 -19.43 -9.32
N ARG A 12 3.70 -19.93 -8.08
CA ARG A 12 2.82 -19.47 -6.99
C ARG A 12 3.06 -17.99 -6.66
N LEU A 13 4.32 -17.56 -6.61
CA LEU A 13 4.66 -16.15 -6.41
C LEU A 13 4.11 -15.25 -7.52
N ARG A 14 4.22 -15.68 -8.80
CA ARG A 14 3.64 -14.95 -9.93
C ARG A 14 2.12 -14.79 -9.78
N ASN A 15 1.44 -15.88 -9.45
CA ASN A 15 -0.03 -15.85 -9.27
C ASN A 15 -0.44 -14.93 -8.12
N LEU A 16 0.30 -14.92 -7.02
CA LEU A 16 0.05 -13.99 -5.91
C LEU A 16 0.26 -12.54 -6.30
N ILE A 17 1.28 -12.21 -7.09
CA ILE A 17 1.51 -10.83 -7.58
C ILE A 17 0.38 -10.37 -8.51
N LEU A 18 -0.18 -11.28 -9.31
CA LEU A 18 -1.37 -10.97 -10.12
C LEU A 18 -2.60 -10.77 -9.24
N LEU A 19 -2.78 -11.61 -8.21
CA LEU A 19 -3.87 -11.47 -7.25
C LEU A 19 -3.78 -10.16 -6.46
N GLU A 20 -2.58 -9.77 -6.03
CA GLU A 20 -2.33 -8.46 -5.39
C GLU A 20 -2.84 -7.30 -6.27
N ARG A 21 -2.63 -7.39 -7.59
CA ARG A 21 -3.11 -6.38 -8.53
C ARG A 21 -4.63 -6.35 -8.63
N GLU A 22 -5.27 -7.50 -8.72
CA GLU A 22 -6.73 -7.57 -8.81
C GLU A 22 -7.40 -7.07 -7.51
N CYS A 23 -6.88 -7.46 -6.35
CA CYS A 23 -7.30 -6.90 -5.06
C CYS A 23 -7.08 -5.38 -4.99
N ALA A 24 -5.98 -4.88 -5.59
CA ALA A 24 -5.72 -3.44 -5.68
C ALA A 24 -6.71 -2.67 -6.53
N LYS A 25 -7.10 -3.22 -7.67
CA LYS A 25 -8.16 -2.63 -8.49
C LYS A 25 -9.52 -2.66 -7.78
N ALA A 26 -9.80 -3.74 -7.04
CA ALA A 26 -11.05 -3.92 -6.33
C ALA A 26 -11.13 -3.18 -4.98
N LEU A 27 -10.05 -2.54 -4.52
CA LEU A 27 -9.93 -1.94 -3.19
C LEU A 27 -10.23 -2.94 -2.04
N ASP A 28 -9.97 -4.22 -2.27
CA ASP A 28 -10.15 -5.26 -1.25
C ASP A 28 -8.93 -5.31 -0.31
N MET A 29 -9.05 -4.56 0.78
CA MET A 29 -8.01 -4.47 1.80
C MET A 29 -7.72 -5.80 2.51
N LYS A 30 -8.72 -6.68 2.65
CA LYS A 30 -8.52 -7.98 3.31
C LYS A 30 -7.75 -8.92 2.39
N GLY A 31 -8.17 -9.02 1.13
CA GLY A 31 -7.48 -9.81 0.11
C GLY A 31 -6.04 -9.34 -0.11
N MET A 32 -5.78 -8.03 -0.07
CA MET A 32 -4.41 -7.51 -0.13
C MET A 32 -3.54 -7.99 1.04
N ILE A 33 -4.03 -7.91 2.28
CA ILE A 33 -3.25 -8.30 3.47
C ILE A 33 -2.94 -9.80 3.43
N GLU A 34 -3.90 -10.63 3.02
CA GLU A 34 -3.71 -12.06 2.86
C GLU A 34 -2.70 -12.38 1.75
N ALA A 35 -2.79 -11.68 0.62
CA ALA A 35 -1.83 -11.83 -0.49
C ALA A 35 -0.40 -11.44 -0.09
N ILE A 36 -0.24 -10.35 0.67
CA ILE A 36 1.07 -9.91 1.17
C ILE A 36 1.67 -10.94 2.13
N ARG A 37 0.87 -11.49 3.06
CA ARG A 37 1.35 -12.54 3.99
C ARG A 37 1.80 -13.78 3.25
N ALA A 38 0.99 -14.27 2.31
CA ALA A 38 1.33 -15.44 1.50
C ALA A 38 2.59 -15.21 0.65
N LYS A 39 2.80 -13.98 0.18
CA LYS A 39 4.00 -13.58 -0.55
C LYS A 39 5.24 -13.55 0.34
N GLU A 40 5.14 -13.02 1.56
CA GLU A 40 6.25 -13.02 2.53
C GLU A 40 6.71 -14.42 2.88
N GLU A 41 5.79 -15.37 3.09
CA GLU A 41 6.12 -16.77 3.35
C GLU A 41 6.91 -17.38 2.19
N ILE A 42 6.46 -17.18 0.95
CA ILE A 42 7.12 -17.74 -0.24
C ILE A 42 8.47 -17.05 -0.49
N VAL A 43 8.56 -15.73 -0.29
CA VAL A 43 9.83 -15.01 -0.41
C VAL A 43 10.83 -15.50 0.64
N GLY A 44 10.39 -15.80 1.86
CA GLY A 44 11.22 -16.40 2.91
C GLY A 44 11.79 -17.76 2.48
N VAL A 45 10.95 -18.64 1.91
CA VAL A 45 11.39 -19.94 1.40
C VAL A 45 12.36 -19.77 0.22
N LEU A 46 12.03 -18.89 -0.74
CA LEU A 46 12.86 -18.62 -1.92
C LEU A 46 14.19 -17.94 -1.56
N ALA A 47 14.28 -17.18 -0.46
CA ALA A 47 15.51 -16.53 -0.02
C ALA A 47 16.62 -17.51 0.35
N HIS A 48 16.27 -18.75 0.71
CA HIS A 48 17.23 -19.82 1.01
C HIS A 48 17.76 -20.53 -0.25
N ILE A 49 17.13 -20.32 -1.41
CA ILE A 49 17.48 -20.96 -2.68
C ILE A 49 18.49 -20.08 -3.43
N LYS A 50 19.75 -20.53 -3.49
CA LYS A 50 20.86 -19.78 -4.12
C LYS A 50 20.98 -19.98 -5.63
N VAL A 51 20.40 -21.05 -6.17
CA VAL A 51 20.55 -21.42 -7.59
C VAL A 51 19.16 -21.52 -8.20
N ILE A 52 18.91 -20.67 -9.19
CA ILE A 52 17.70 -20.68 -10.03
C ILE A 52 18.10 -21.31 -11.36
N ASP A 53 17.34 -22.29 -11.81
CA ASP A 53 17.57 -22.94 -13.10
C ASP A 53 17.38 -21.95 -14.26
N LYS A 54 18.05 -22.22 -15.39
CA LYS A 54 18.00 -21.32 -16.56
C LYS A 54 16.58 -21.15 -17.10
N GLU A 55 15.74 -22.18 -16.96
CA GLU A 55 14.34 -22.18 -17.42
C GLU A 55 13.47 -21.22 -16.59
N ASP A 56 13.77 -21.10 -15.29
CA ASP A 56 13.06 -20.24 -14.34
C ASP A 56 13.47 -18.76 -14.42
N ARG A 57 14.55 -18.45 -15.14
CA ARG A 57 15.09 -17.09 -15.26
C ARG A 57 14.13 -16.14 -15.97
N SER A 58 13.40 -16.64 -16.96
CA SER A 58 12.36 -15.88 -17.67
C SER A 58 11.20 -15.54 -16.74
N LEU A 59 10.73 -16.53 -15.96
CA LEU A 59 9.67 -16.39 -14.97
C LEU A 59 10.06 -15.40 -13.86
N ALA A 60 11.29 -15.48 -13.36
CA ALA A 60 11.81 -14.53 -12.38
C ALA A 60 11.90 -13.09 -12.93
N ALA A 61 12.22 -12.92 -14.21
CA ALA A 61 12.23 -11.61 -14.86
C ALA A 61 10.82 -11.04 -14.98
N GLU A 62 9.83 -11.85 -15.35
CA GLU A 62 8.42 -11.47 -15.39
C GLU A 62 7.93 -11.05 -14.01
N ILE A 63 8.19 -11.85 -12.97
CA ILE A 63 7.86 -11.55 -11.58
C ILE A 63 8.42 -10.19 -11.14
N ARG A 64 9.67 -9.88 -11.46
CA ARG A 64 10.27 -8.58 -11.15
C ARG A 64 9.58 -7.42 -11.87
N ALA A 65 9.25 -7.60 -13.14
CA ALA A 65 8.55 -6.58 -13.92
C ALA A 65 7.15 -6.32 -13.35
N GLU A 66 6.40 -7.37 -13.04
CA GLU A 66 5.06 -7.26 -12.46
C GLU A 66 5.09 -6.65 -11.06
N ASN A 67 6.04 -7.05 -10.21
CA ASN A 67 6.19 -6.45 -8.88
C ASN A 67 6.54 -4.97 -8.95
N ARG A 68 7.39 -4.56 -9.91
CA ARG A 68 7.70 -3.13 -10.15
C ARG A 68 6.46 -2.35 -10.58
N ARG A 69 5.61 -2.93 -11.43
CA ARG A 69 4.33 -2.32 -11.84
C ARG A 69 3.38 -2.16 -10.66
N ASN A 70 3.25 -3.18 -9.82
CA ASN A 70 2.41 -3.11 -8.63
C ASN A 70 2.92 -2.07 -7.63
N ALA A 71 4.24 -1.99 -7.41
CA ALA A 71 4.84 -0.96 -6.56
C ALA A 71 4.55 0.46 -7.08
N PHE A 72 4.58 0.66 -8.40
CA PHE A 72 4.19 1.94 -9.00
C PHE A 72 2.71 2.26 -8.75
N LEU A 73 1.81 1.29 -8.95
CA LEU A 73 0.38 1.46 -8.66
C LEU A 73 0.14 1.88 -7.21
N PHE A 74 0.76 1.19 -6.25
CA PHE A 74 0.64 1.50 -4.82
C PHE A 74 1.17 2.89 -4.49
N LYS A 75 2.32 3.26 -5.06
CA LYS A 75 2.90 4.59 -4.89
C LYS A 75 1.94 5.67 -5.40
N SER A 76 1.45 5.55 -6.63
CA SER A 76 0.52 6.52 -7.21
C SER A 76 -0.77 6.63 -6.41
N THR A 77 -1.30 5.52 -5.90
CA THR A 77 -2.50 5.50 -5.07
C THR A 77 -2.26 6.21 -3.74
N LEU A 78 -1.09 6.00 -3.12
CA LEU A 78 -0.72 6.63 -1.87
C LEU A 78 -0.44 8.13 -2.02
N ASP A 79 0.19 8.55 -3.11
CA ASP A 79 0.38 9.96 -3.45
C ASP A 79 -0.98 10.64 -3.65
N TRP A 80 -1.91 10.00 -4.36
CA TRP A 80 -3.28 10.50 -4.51
C TRP A 80 -4.05 10.64 -3.18
N ILE A 81 -3.89 9.67 -2.26
CA ILE A 81 -4.48 9.75 -0.92
C ILE A 81 -3.89 10.93 -0.14
N ARG A 82 -2.57 11.16 -0.22
CA ARG A 82 -1.91 12.30 0.43
C ARG A 82 -2.41 13.64 -0.10
N GLU A 83 -2.46 13.82 -1.42
CA GLU A 83 -3.00 15.02 -2.06
C GLU A 83 -4.46 15.28 -1.63
N THR A 84 -5.26 14.21 -1.55
CA THR A 84 -6.65 14.29 -1.09
C THR A 84 -6.74 14.74 0.37
N MET A 85 -5.88 14.21 1.24
CA MET A 85 -5.82 14.63 2.65
C MET A 85 -5.35 16.08 2.80
N GLU A 86 -4.36 16.54 2.02
CA GLU A 86 -3.92 17.94 2.02
C GLU A 86 -5.07 18.87 1.60
N PHE A 87 -5.81 18.51 0.55
CA PHE A 87 -6.99 19.24 0.12
C PHE A 87 -8.06 19.36 1.22
N PHE A 88 -8.33 18.27 1.95
CA PHE A 88 -9.24 18.32 3.09
C PHE A 88 -8.66 19.14 4.25
N GLY A 89 -7.37 18.99 4.57
CA GLY A 89 -6.69 19.76 5.62
C GLY A 89 -6.76 21.27 5.40
N HIS A 90 -6.67 21.73 4.15
CA HIS A 90 -6.86 23.14 3.80
C HIS A 90 -8.30 23.64 4.00
N LYS A 91 -9.30 22.76 3.89
CA LYS A 91 -10.72 23.11 4.11
C LYS A 91 -11.17 23.03 5.57
N THR A 92 -10.46 22.28 6.42
CA THR A 92 -10.79 22.15 7.85
C THR A 92 -10.37 23.37 8.67
N VAL A 93 -9.62 24.31 8.11
CA VAL A 93 -9.43 25.63 8.72
C VAL A 93 -10.70 26.43 8.47
N THR A 94 -11.72 26.21 9.30
CA THR A 94 -12.86 27.11 9.40
C THR A 94 -12.30 28.49 9.75
N SER A 95 -12.23 29.37 8.77
CA SER A 95 -12.06 30.79 8.98
C SER A 95 -13.29 31.29 9.72
N THR A 96 -13.24 31.28 11.05
CA THR A 96 -14.31 31.86 11.86
C THR A 96 -14.27 33.38 11.64
N TYR A 97 -15.27 33.91 10.95
CA TYR A 97 -15.46 35.36 10.88
C TYR A 97 -15.87 35.85 12.27
N SER A 98 -15.04 36.71 12.88
CA SER A 98 -15.45 37.45 14.07
C SER A 98 -16.58 38.42 13.71
N ALA A 99 -17.44 38.78 14.68
CA ALA A 99 -18.54 39.74 14.50
C ALA A 99 -18.11 41.14 14.01
N TYR A 100 -16.80 41.40 13.89
CA TYR A 100 -16.20 42.63 13.38
C TYR A 100 -15.53 42.48 12.00
N GLY A 101 -15.74 41.36 11.29
CA GLY A 101 -15.29 41.19 9.90
C GLY A 101 -13.81 40.86 9.70
N ASN A 102 -13.04 40.65 10.78
CA ASN A 102 -11.65 40.23 10.68
C ASN A 102 -11.50 38.70 10.75
N THR A 103 -10.70 38.14 9.84
CA THR A 103 -10.28 36.73 9.81
C THR A 103 -9.15 36.51 10.80
N VAL A 104 -9.36 35.65 11.80
CA VAL A 104 -8.32 35.22 12.73
C VAL A 104 -8.02 33.74 12.49
N ALA A 105 -6.75 33.42 12.21
CA ALA A 105 -6.32 32.03 12.07
C ALA A 105 -6.42 31.34 13.43
N SER A 106 -7.37 30.41 13.56
CA SER A 106 -7.49 29.58 14.76
C SER A 106 -6.34 28.57 14.80
N GLN A 107 -5.25 28.91 15.50
CA GLN A 107 -4.28 27.89 15.90
C GLN A 107 -4.95 26.99 16.93
N VAL A 108 -5.30 25.78 16.52
CA VAL A 108 -5.75 24.71 17.40
C VAL A 108 -4.55 24.23 18.23
N SER A 109 -4.21 24.98 19.28
CA SER A 109 -3.40 24.44 20.38
C SER A 109 -4.35 23.81 21.38
N GLY A 110 -4.27 22.49 21.49
CA GLY A 110 -5.13 21.65 22.31
C GLY A 110 -5.33 22.19 23.72
N ARG A 111 -6.52 22.73 23.98
CA ARG A 111 -7.08 22.82 25.33
C ARG A 111 -8.59 22.72 25.21
N LEU A 112 -9.04 21.47 25.30
CA LEU A 112 -10.44 21.11 25.48
C LEU A 112 -11.03 21.94 26.62
N LEU A 113 -12.08 22.70 26.30
CA LEU A 113 -13.19 23.12 27.16
C LEU A 113 -12.92 22.96 28.68
N SER A 114 -12.32 23.99 29.28
CA SER A 114 -12.45 24.22 30.72
C SER A 114 -13.57 25.24 30.88
N GLY A 115 -14.76 24.73 31.23
CA GLY A 115 -15.97 25.53 31.37
C GLY A 115 -16.01 26.34 32.66
N ARG A 116 -16.68 27.49 32.59
CA ARG A 116 -17.60 27.96 33.63
C ARG A 116 -18.60 28.91 32.97
N ILE A 117 -19.89 28.58 33.07
CA ILE A 117 -20.98 29.56 33.02
C ILE A 117 -20.99 30.29 34.36
#